data_AF-A0AAV0BHP9-F1
#
_entry.id   AF-A0AAV0BHP9-F1
#
_cell.length_a   1.000
_cell.length_b   1.000
_cell.length_c   1.000
_cell.angle_alpha   90.00
_cell.angle_beta   90.00
_cell.angle_gamma   90.00
#
_symmetry.space_group_name_H-M   'P 1'
#
loop_
_entity.id
_entity.type
_entity.pdbx_description
1 polymer ?
#
loop_
_entity_poly.entity_id
_entity_poly.type
_entity_poly.pdbx_seq_one_letter_code
_entity_poly.pdbx_strand_id
1 'polypeptide(L)' 'MVYRMLDEEGIYLSASSALNVVGAVKMAEQMGKGKRIVTMLCDSASKYQSRLFSKSWLESKNLYSSIPERLKKYAIL' A
#
# COMPACT_ATOMS: atom_id res chain seq x y z
N MET A 1 -2.68 0.51 2.36
CA MET A 1 -2.23 -0.78 1.78
C MET A 1 -0.71 -0.83 1.62
N VAL A 2 -0.06 0.15 0.98
CA VAL A 2 1.42 0.20 0.82
C VAL A 2 2.18 -0.16 2.11
N TYR A 3 1.94 0.56 3.20
CA TYR A 3 2.63 0.28 4.47
C TYR A 3 2.25 -1.05 5.13
N ARG A 4 1.02 -1.54 4.90
CA ARG A 4 0.61 -2.85 5.44
C ARG A 4 1.37 -3.98 4.77
N MET A 5 1.50 -3.94 3.44
CA MET A 5 2.28 -4.93 2.69
C MET A 5 3.74 -4.96 3.15
N LEU A 6 4.31 -3.80 3.51
CA LEU A 6 5.66 -3.73 4.06
C LEU A 6 5.73 -4.27 5.50
N ASP A 7 4.79 -3.91 6.37
CA ASP A 7 4.78 -4.26 7.80
C ASP A 7 4.41 -5.73 8.06
N GLU A 8 3.43 -6.26 7.31
CA GLU A 8 2.84 -7.58 7.53
C GLU A 8 3.49 -8.65 6.65
N GLU A 9 3.82 -8.32 5.39
CA GLU A 9 4.31 -9.30 4.40
C GLU A 9 5.77 -9.07 3.98
N GLY A 10 6.39 -7.97 4.43
CA GLY A 10 7.76 -7.61 4.03
C GLY A 10 7.89 -7.18 2.56
N ILE A 11 6.79 -6.88 1.87
CA ILE A 11 6.80 -6.58 0.43
C ILE A 11 6.86 -5.07 0.20
N TYR A 12 7.97 -4.62 -0.38
CA TYR A 12 8.23 -3.22 -0.72
C TYR A 12 7.76 -2.87 -2.15
N LEU A 13 6.55 -2.33 -2.28
CA LEU A 13 5.85 -2.14 -3.57
C LEU A 13 5.33 -0.73 -3.81
N SER A 14 5.08 -0.40 -5.07
CA SER A 14 4.53 0.88 -5.52
C SER A 14 3.04 1.07 -5.19
N ALA A 15 2.55 2.30 -5.34
CA ALA A 15 1.15 2.63 -5.08
C ALA A 15 0.16 1.92 -6.01
N SER A 16 0.48 1.75 -7.30
CA SER A 16 -0.36 1.02 -8.25
C SER A 16 -0.49 -0.45 -7.87
N SER A 17 0.61 -1.09 -7.50
CA SER A 17 0.64 -2.45 -6.98
C SER A 17 -0.23 -2.60 -5.73
N ALA A 18 -0.21 -1.61 -4.82
CA ALA A 18 -1.06 -1.62 -3.64
C ALA A 18 -2.55 -1.50 -3.98
N LEU A 19 -2.92 -0.73 -5.00
CA LEU A 19 -4.31 -0.64 -5.48
C LEU A 19 -4.77 -1.96 -6.12
N ASN A 20 -3.91 -2.62 -6.89
CA ASN A 20 -4.15 -3.94 -7.43
C ASN A 20 -4.45 -4.98 -6.34
N VAL A 21 -3.72 -4.94 -5.21
CA VAL A 21 -3.98 -5.79 -4.05
C VAL A 21 -5.34 -5.46 -3.41
N VAL A 22 -5.67 -4.17 -3.22
CA VAL A 22 -6.99 -3.77 -2.70
C VAL A 22 -8.12 -4.27 -3.60
N GLY A 23 -7.96 -4.16 -4.93
CA GLY A 23 -8.90 -4.68 -5.91
C GLY A 23 -9.07 -6.19 -5.80
N ALA A 24 -7.96 -6.92 -5.67
CA ALA A 24 -7.98 -8.38 -5.51
C ALA A 24 -8.69 -8.82 -4.21
N VAL A 25 -8.45 -8.13 -3.10
CA VAL A 25 -9.14 -8.38 -1.82
C VAL A 25 -10.65 -8.16 -1.97
N LYS A 26 -11.06 -7.02 -2.52
CA LYS A 26 -12.49 -6.73 -2.77
C LYS A 26 -13.14 -7.76 -3.70
N MET A 27 -12.43 -8.19 -4.74
CA MET A 27 -12.91 -9.22 -5.65
C MET A 27 -13.08 -10.57 -4.93
N ALA A 28 -12.14 -10.94 -4.07
CA ALA A 28 -12.24 -12.16 -3.27
C ALA A 28 -13.44 -12.12 -2.30
N GLU A 29 -13.70 -10.97 -1.67
CA GLU A 29 -14.89 -10.75 -0.82
C GLU A 29 -16.19 -10.92 -1.61
N GLN A 30 -16.25 -10.40 -2.84
CA GLN A 30 -17.44 -10.51 -3.71
C GLN A 30 -17.67 -11.91 -4.27
N MET A 31 -16.61 -12.63 -4.68
CA MET A 31 -16.73 -13.95 -5.30
C MET A 31 -16.97 -15.08 -4.30
N GLY A 32 -16.72 -14.85 -3.01
CA GLY A 32 -16.91 -15.84 -1.95
C GLY A 32 -15.79 -16.89 -1.84
N LYS A 33 -15.95 -17.78 -0.85
CA LYS A 33 -14.92 -18.75 -0.45
C LYS A 33 -14.59 -19.75 -1.56
N GLY A 34 -13.35 -20.26 -1.55
CA GLY A 34 -12.88 -21.30 -2.49
C GLY A 34 -12.38 -20.78 -3.83
N LYS A 35 -12.36 -19.44 -4.04
CA LYS A 35 -11.80 -18.81 -5.23
C LYS A 35 -10.39 -18.29 -4.96
N ARG A 36 -9.52 -18.35 -5.96
CA ARG A 36 -8.16 -17.79 -5.93
C ARG A 36 -8.08 -16.63 -6.91
N ILE A 37 -7.82 -15.44 -6.38
CA ILE A 37 -7.64 -14.23 -7.17
C ILE A 37 -6.15 -14.00 -7.37
N VAL A 38 -5.75 -13.67 -8.60
CA VAL A 38 -4.38 -13.32 -8.94
C VAL A 38 -4.36 -11.86 -9.38
N THR A 39 -3.36 -11.11 -8.93
CA THR A 39 -3.14 -9.72 -9.34
C THR A 39 -1.65 -9.47 -9.55
N MET A 40 -1.32 -8.33 -10.14
CA MET A 40 0.05 -7.99 -10.49
C MET A 40 0.64 -6.93 -9.55
N LEU A 41 1.88 -7.16 -9.12
CA LEU A 41 2.73 -6.15 -8.49
C LEU A 41 3.68 -5.61 -9.57
N CYS A 42 3.49 -4.36 -9.95
CA CYS A 42 4.10 -3.79 -11.15
C CYS A 42 5.58 -3.43 -10.95
N ASP A 43 5.91 -2.81 -9.81
CA ASP A 43 7.27 -2.40 -9.47
C ASP A 43 7.43 -2.09 -7.97
N SER A 44 8.68 -1.84 -7.56
CA SER A 44 9.03 -1.52 -6.18
C SER A 44 8.76 -0.06 -5.83
N ALA A 45 8.63 0.23 -4.53
CA ALA A 45 8.42 1.59 -4.05
C ALA A 45 9.68 2.50 -4.13
N SER A 46 10.85 1.96 -4.48
CA SER A 46 12.14 2.67 -4.49
C SER A 46 12.09 3.98 -5.29
N LYS A 47 11.49 3.94 -6.48
CA LYS A 47 11.32 5.09 -7.37
C LYS A 47 10.44 6.19 -6.80
N TYR A 48 9.60 5.86 -5.82
CA TYR A 48 8.57 6.72 -5.24
C TYR A 48 8.85 7.06 -3.78
N GLN A 49 10.02 6.69 -3.25
CA GLN A 49 10.37 6.83 -1.84
C GLN A 49 10.19 8.26 -1.33
N SER A 50 10.65 9.26 -2.09
CA SER A 50 10.56 10.69 -1.75
C SER A 50 9.12 11.24 -1.68
N ARG A 51 8.12 10.46 -2.12
CA ARG A 51 6.70 10.82 -2.03
C ARG A 51 5.96 9.90 -1.06
N LEU A 52 6.00 8.59 -1.33
CA LEU A 52 5.25 7.58 -0.57
C LEU A 52 5.74 7.41 0.87
N PHE A 53 6.98 7.76 1.18
CA PHE A 53 7.56 7.59 2.51
C PHE A 53 7.97 8.94 3.12
N SER A 54 7.59 10.05 2.49
CA SER A 54 7.82 11.41 3.01
C SER A 54 6.59 11.94 3.72
N LYS A 55 6.70 12.14 5.03
CA LYS A 55 5.71 12.80 5.87
C LYS A 55 5.35 14.16 5.32
N SER A 56 6.34 14.99 5.00
CA SER A 56 6.09 16.34 4.49
C SER A 56 5.30 16.33 3.18
N TRP A 57 5.64 15.43 2.26
CA TRP A 57 4.89 15.25 1.01
C TRP A 57 3.46 14.77 1.27
N LEU A 58 3.28 13.78 2.15
CA LEU A 58 1.97 13.23 2.50
C LEU A 58 1.08 14.26 3.20
N GLU A 59 1.63 15.08 4.09
CA GLU A 59 0.94 16.20 4.73
C GLU A 59 0.51 17.24 3.69
N SER A 60 1.38 17.60 2.74
CA SER A 60 1.04 18.53 1.65
C SER A 60 -0.10 18.03 0.75
N LYS A 61 -0.38 16.73 0.78
CA LYS A 61 -1.47 16.07 0.04
C LYS A 61 -2.64 15.66 0.92
N ASN A 62 -2.65 16.02 2.21
CA ASN A 62 -3.66 15.60 3.19
C ASN A 62 -3.82 14.07 3.30
N LEU A 63 -2.75 13.32 3.03
CA LEU A 63 -2.74 11.86 3.07
C LEU A 63 -2.20 11.30 4.39
N TYR A 64 -1.38 12.07 5.12
CA TYR A 64 -0.73 11.59 6.34
C TYR A 64 -1.72 11.16 7.44
N SER A 65 -2.83 11.89 7.59
CA SER A 65 -3.90 11.55 8.53
C SER A 65 -4.65 10.27 8.18
N SER A 66 -4.60 9.82 6.93
CA SER A 66 -5.22 8.56 6.48
C SER A 66 -4.41 7.32 6.86
N ILE A 67 -3.21 7.51 7.43
CA ILE A 67 -2.31 6.42 7.81
C ILE A 67 -2.63 5.97 9.24
N PRO A 68 -2.92 4.68 9.48
CA PRO A 68 -3.07 4.15 10.84
C PRO A 68 -1.83 4.44 11.69
N GLU A 69 -2.00 4.81 12.96
CA GLU A 69 -0.89 5.23 13.85
C GLU A 69 0.30 4.26 13.84
N ARG A 70 0.05 2.95 13.93
CA ARG A 70 1.10 1.92 13.93
C ARG A 70 1.97 1.91 12.66
N LEU A 71 1.45 2.43 11.55
CA LEU A 71 2.11 2.44 10.24
C LEU A 71 2.77 3.79 9.92
N LYS A 72 2.53 4.84 10.72
CA LYS A 72 3.17 6.15 10.52
C LYS A 72 4.69 6.09 10.65
N LYS A 73 5.22 5.08 11.34
CA LYS A 73 6.66 4.77 11.44
C LYS A 73 7.36 4.59 10.08
N TYR A 74 6.63 4.37 9.00
CA TYR A 74 7.18 4.25 7.64
C TYR A 74 7.20 5.58 6.87
N ALA A 75 6.43 6.59 7.27
CA ALA A 75 6.45 7.91 6.67
C ALA A 75 7.45 8.79 7.43
N ILE A 76 8.74 8.61 7.15
CA ILE A 76 9.86 9.21 7.91
C ILE A 76 10.57 10.36 7.20
N LEU A 77 10.41 10.49 5.88
CA LEU A 77 11.08 11.50 5.05
C LEU A 77 10.27 12.81 4.97
#